data_AF-A0A2K8ZR83-F1
#
_entry.id   AF-A0A2K8ZR83-F1
#
_cell.length_a   1.000
_cell.length_b   1.000
_cell.length_c   1.000
_cell.angle_alpha   90.00
_cell.angle_beta   90.00
_cell.angle_gamma   90.00
#
_symmetry.space_group_name_H-M   'P 1'
#
loop_
_entity.id
_entity.type
_entity.pdbx_description
1 polymer ?
#
loop_
_entity_poly.entity_id
_entity_poly.type
_entity_poly.pdbx_seq_one_letter_code
_entity_poly.pdbx_strand_id
1 'polypeptide(L)'
;MTKIKLNEKSEEILIKNREYELDPTEEYIIDLEYELDYQLAIIQSFNIMGPAPAIKNYHAWLKQNKFSVELPNPTNEFVASFYGVRPLWKTAYSQGIVVRAINEDDYYIVMECSRENKGYKYTKIILTLGGCM
;
A
#
# COMPACT_ATOMS: atom_id res chain seq x y z
N MET A 1 2.42 15.16 -9.07
CA MET A 1 1.64 13.91 -9.07
C MET A 1 2.14 12.95 -10.12
N THR A 2 2.54 11.74 -9.69
CA THR A 2 3.10 10.67 -10.53
C THR A 2 2.08 9.54 -10.65
N LYS A 3 1.66 9.18 -11.87
CA LYS A 3 0.80 8.01 -12.09
C LYS A 3 1.62 6.74 -11.90
N ILE A 4 1.16 5.83 -11.05
CA ILE A 4 1.82 4.55 -10.80
C ILE A 4 0.91 3.39 -11.18
N LYS A 5 1.54 2.26 -11.49
CA LYS A 5 0.89 0.97 -11.62
C LYS A 5 1.43 0.02 -10.56
N LEU A 6 0.57 -0.64 -9.81
CA LEU A 6 0.99 -1.41 -8.64
C LEU A 6 1.50 -2.81 -9.01
N ASN A 7 1.14 -3.29 -10.21
CA ASN A 7 1.53 -4.60 -10.74
C ASN A 7 2.88 -4.61 -11.47
N GLU A 8 3.40 -3.45 -11.84
CA GLU A 8 4.70 -3.33 -12.48
C GLU A 8 5.80 -3.22 -11.42
N LYS A 9 6.92 -3.92 -11.66
CA LYS A 9 8.13 -3.81 -10.83
C LYS A 9 9.13 -2.95 -11.59
N SER A 10 9.60 -1.87 -10.99
CA SER A 10 10.69 -1.09 -11.57
C SER A 10 11.97 -1.93 -11.64
N GLU A 11 12.61 -1.97 -12.80
CA GLU A 11 13.94 -2.58 -12.97
C GLU A 11 14.98 -1.93 -12.04
N GLU A 12 14.75 -0.66 -11.64
CA GLU A 12 15.66 0.07 -10.77
C GLU A 12 15.75 -0.50 -9.35
N ILE A 13 14.69 -1.13 -8.82
CA ILE A 13 14.76 -1.70 -7.45
C ILE A 13 15.69 -2.90 -7.39
N LEU A 14 15.75 -3.66 -8.49
CA LEU A 14 16.62 -4.82 -8.63
C LEU A 14 18.10 -4.39 -8.74
N ILE A 15 18.36 -3.22 -9.34
CA ILE A 15 19.71 -2.71 -9.61
C ILE A 15 20.25 -1.87 -8.43
N LYS A 16 19.41 -1.04 -7.81
CA LYS A 16 19.83 -0.05 -6.78
C LYS A 16 19.83 -0.60 -5.35
N ASN A 17 19.51 -1.87 -5.14
CA ASN A 17 19.44 -2.54 -3.83
C ASN A 17 18.59 -1.75 -2.80
N ARG A 18 17.53 -1.08 -3.27
CA ARG A 18 16.63 -0.31 -2.41
C ARG A 18 15.70 -1.26 -1.66
N GLU A 19 15.33 -0.88 -0.44
CA GLU A 19 14.38 -1.64 0.38
C GLU A 19 12.96 -1.58 -0.17
N TYR A 20 12.62 -0.44 -0.76
CA TYR A 20 11.31 -0.10 -1.31
C TYR A 20 11.43 0.65 -2.63
N GLU A 21 10.42 0.52 -3.48
CA GLU A 21 10.30 1.15 -4.79
C GLU A 21 9.66 2.52 -4.66
N LEU A 22 8.58 2.60 -3.88
CA LEU A 22 7.79 3.82 -3.75
C LEU A 22 8.46 4.77 -2.77
N ASP A 23 8.56 6.04 -3.14
CA ASP A 23 9.00 7.11 -2.25
C ASP A 23 7.78 7.73 -1.55
N PRO A 24 7.64 7.61 -0.22
CA PRO A 24 6.50 8.18 0.49
C PRO A 24 6.42 9.71 0.46
N THR A 25 7.47 10.39 0.01
CA THR A 25 7.50 11.86 -0.18
C THR A 25 7.06 12.27 -1.59
N GLU A 26 6.73 11.32 -2.45
CA GLU A 26 6.13 11.57 -3.76
C GLU A 26 4.61 11.49 -3.71
N GLU A 27 3.95 12.41 -4.39
CA GLU A 27 2.51 12.41 -4.59
C GLU A 27 2.14 11.44 -5.73
N TYR A 28 1.65 10.26 -5.36
CA TYR A 28 1.20 9.27 -6.36
C TYR A 28 -0.30 9.34 -6.63
N ILE A 29 -0.66 9.01 -7.88
CA ILE A 29 -2.05 8.81 -8.29
C ILE A 29 -2.24 7.42 -8.89
N ILE A 30 -3.38 6.79 -8.61
CA ILE A 30 -3.72 5.45 -9.07
C ILE A 30 -5.06 5.42 -9.82
N ASP A 31 -5.15 4.46 -10.73
CA ASP A 31 -6.33 4.15 -11.52
C ASP A 31 -6.97 2.88 -10.94
N LEU A 32 -7.96 3.01 -10.06
CA LEU A 32 -8.47 1.88 -9.28
C LEU A 32 -9.14 0.83 -10.14
N GLU A 33 -9.91 1.25 -11.14
CA GLU A 33 -10.56 0.34 -12.08
C GLU A 33 -9.52 -0.52 -12.80
N TYR A 34 -8.38 0.08 -13.17
CA TYR A 34 -7.26 -0.62 -13.78
C TYR A 34 -6.53 -1.56 -12.80
N GLU A 35 -6.40 -1.17 -11.53
CA GLU A 35 -5.69 -1.95 -10.50
C GLU A 35 -6.53 -3.10 -9.92
N LEU A 36 -7.86 -3.01 -9.98
CA LEU A 36 -8.78 -3.87 -9.24
C LEU A 36 -8.54 -5.37 -9.50
N ASP A 37 -8.43 -5.78 -10.76
CA ASP A 37 -8.24 -7.20 -11.12
C ASP A 37 -6.95 -7.76 -10.50
N TYR A 38 -5.87 -6.98 -10.53
CA TYR A 38 -4.59 -7.38 -9.96
C TYR A 38 -4.64 -7.45 -8.43
N GLN A 39 -5.29 -6.47 -7.80
CA GLN A 39 -5.46 -6.46 -6.34
C GLN A 39 -6.33 -7.62 -5.87
N LEU A 40 -7.40 -7.96 -6.60
CA LEU A 40 -8.23 -9.13 -6.32
C LEU A 40 -7.44 -10.43 -6.47
N ALA A 41 -6.58 -10.55 -7.49
CA ALA A 41 -5.71 -11.72 -7.65
C ALA A 41 -4.73 -11.88 -6.47
N ILE A 42 -4.16 -10.78 -5.96
CA ILE A 42 -3.31 -10.82 -4.76
C ILE A 42 -4.11 -11.31 -3.55
N ILE A 43 -5.30 -10.76 -3.31
CA ILE A 43 -6.13 -11.16 -2.17
C ILE A 43 -6.54 -12.64 -2.28
N GLN A 44 -6.89 -13.11 -3.48
CA GLN A 44 -7.18 -14.53 -3.71
C GLN A 44 -5.96 -15.41 -3.41
N SER A 45 -4.75 -14.95 -3.74
CA SER A 45 -3.52 -15.70 -3.41
C SER A 45 -3.34 -15.91 -1.91
N PHE A 46 -3.86 -15.01 -1.06
CA PHE A 46 -3.78 -15.17 0.40
C PHE A 46 -4.56 -16.38 0.90
N ASN A 47 -5.61 -16.81 0.20
CA ASN A 47 -6.36 -18.02 0.56
C ASN A 47 -5.57 -19.30 0.26
N ILE A 48 -4.60 -19.24 -0.66
CA ILE A 48 -3.82 -20.41 -1.10
C ILE A 48 -2.48 -20.46 -0.38
N MET A 49 -1.77 -19.33 -0.29
CA MET A 49 -0.41 -19.25 0.25
C MET A 49 -0.34 -18.68 1.68
N GLY A 50 -1.48 -18.22 2.22
CA GLY A 50 -1.52 -17.39 3.43
C GLY A 50 -1.27 -15.92 3.13
N PRO A 51 -1.64 -14.99 4.03
CA PRO A 51 -1.42 -13.56 3.81
C PRO A 51 0.07 -13.18 3.89
N ALA A 52 0.44 -12.10 3.21
CA ALA A 52 1.78 -11.53 3.33
C ALA A 52 2.11 -11.21 4.81
N PRO A 53 3.28 -11.62 5.35
CA PRO A 53 3.65 -11.35 6.74
C PRO A 53 3.59 -9.86 7.11
N ALA A 54 3.89 -8.99 6.14
CA ALA A 54 3.79 -7.53 6.20
C ALA A 54 2.41 -6.99 6.62
N ILE A 55 1.31 -7.74 6.44
CA ILE A 55 -0.04 -7.34 6.88
C ILE A 55 -0.07 -7.02 8.38
N LYS A 56 0.80 -7.64 9.18
CA LYS A 56 0.93 -7.35 10.61
C LYS A 56 1.35 -5.89 10.88
N ASN A 57 2.13 -5.28 9.99
CA ASN A 57 2.53 -3.87 10.14
C ASN A 57 1.34 -2.93 9.92
N TYR A 58 0.48 -3.24 8.96
CA TYR A 58 -0.78 -2.52 8.78
C TYR A 58 -1.68 -2.64 10.01
N HIS A 59 -1.86 -3.86 10.55
CA HIS A 59 -2.66 -4.06 11.77
C HIS A 59 -2.08 -3.31 12.98
N ALA A 60 -0.75 -3.26 13.12
CA ALA A 60 -0.10 -2.49 14.18
C ALA A 60 -0.35 -0.99 14.02
N TRP A 61 -0.26 -0.48 12.79
CA TRP A 61 -0.56 0.92 12.47
C TRP A 61 -2.02 1.27 12.76
N LEU A 62 -2.98 0.42 12.38
CA LEU A 62 -4.40 0.62 12.71
C LEU A 62 -4.61 0.74 14.22
N LYS A 63 -4.07 -0.20 15.01
CA LYS A 63 -4.16 -0.19 16.47
C LYS A 63 -3.55 1.07 17.08
N GLN A 64 -2.36 1.47 16.61
CA GLN A 64 -1.67 2.65 17.11
C GLN A 64 -2.50 3.93 16.90
N ASN A 65 -3.25 4.01 15.79
CA ASN A 65 -4.08 5.15 15.45
C ASN A 65 -5.56 4.96 15.86
N LYS A 66 -5.86 3.94 16.68
CA LYS A 66 -7.21 3.64 17.22
C LYS A 66 -8.27 3.34 16.14
N PHE A 67 -7.84 2.88 14.97
CA PHE A 67 -8.72 2.32 13.95
C PHE A 67 -9.04 0.86 14.23
N SER A 68 -10.19 0.39 13.75
CA SER A 68 -10.56 -1.02 13.87
C SER A 68 -9.68 -1.89 12.97
N VAL A 69 -9.21 -3.03 13.49
CA VAL A 69 -8.45 -4.01 12.70
C VAL A 69 -9.37 -4.90 11.89
N GLU A 70 -10.56 -5.19 12.40
CA GLU A 70 -11.54 -6.07 11.76
C GLU A 70 -12.33 -5.33 10.67
N LEU A 71 -12.61 -4.04 10.91
CA LEU A 71 -13.31 -3.16 9.99
C LEU A 71 -12.52 -1.86 9.84
N PRO A 72 -11.37 -1.88 9.11
CA PRO A 72 -10.52 -0.70 8.96
C PRO A 72 -11.28 0.52 8.50
N ASN A 73 -11.13 1.60 9.26
CA ASN A 73 -11.90 2.83 9.10
C ASN A 73 -11.03 4.11 9.14
N PRO A 74 -9.87 4.15 8.45
CA PRO A 74 -9.13 5.40 8.29
C PRO A 74 -9.93 6.40 7.45
N THR A 75 -9.87 7.68 7.79
CA THR A 75 -10.58 8.74 7.04
C THR A 75 -9.66 9.45 6.05
N ASN A 76 -10.22 9.99 4.97
CA ASN A 76 -9.52 10.82 3.99
C ASN A 76 -8.76 11.98 4.66
N GLU A 77 -9.43 12.68 5.58
CA GLU A 77 -8.86 13.81 6.34
C GLU A 77 -7.60 13.41 7.13
N PHE A 78 -7.63 12.23 7.75
CA PHE A 78 -6.51 11.74 8.54
C PHE A 78 -5.31 11.40 7.65
N VAL A 79 -5.55 10.63 6.58
CA VAL A 79 -4.49 10.12 5.70
C VAL A 79 -3.93 11.20 4.77
N ALA A 80 -4.71 12.24 4.44
CA ALA A 80 -4.26 13.36 3.61
C ALA A 80 -2.99 14.04 4.14
N SER A 81 -2.83 14.12 5.47
CA SER A 81 -1.63 14.69 6.10
C SER A 81 -0.32 13.92 5.86
N PHE A 82 -0.40 12.72 5.28
CA PHE A 82 0.74 11.87 4.94
C PHE A 82 1.02 11.85 3.43
N TYR A 83 0.05 12.25 2.60
CA TYR A 83 0.13 12.18 1.15
C TYR A 83 1.29 13.02 0.60
N GLY A 84 2.27 12.37 -0.04
CA GLY A 84 3.48 13.03 -0.57
C GLY A 84 4.35 13.68 0.50
N VAL A 85 4.20 13.33 1.77
CA VAL A 85 4.97 13.93 2.88
C VAL A 85 5.81 12.88 3.60
N ARG A 86 5.19 11.77 4.02
CA ARG A 86 5.86 10.73 4.83
C ARG A 86 5.02 9.45 4.84
N PRO A 87 5.63 8.29 5.14
CA PRO A 87 4.87 7.05 5.17
C PRO A 87 3.96 7.00 6.41
N LEU A 88 2.88 6.25 6.30
CA LEU A 88 2.01 5.88 7.43
C LEU A 88 2.79 5.04 8.44
N TRP A 89 3.56 4.07 7.94
CA TRP A 89 4.57 3.33 8.68
C TRP A 89 5.72 2.94 7.75
N LYS A 90 6.88 2.67 8.34
CA LYS A 90 8.04 2.10 7.62
C LYS A 90 8.78 1.15 8.56
N THR A 91 9.04 -0.05 8.10
CA THR A 91 9.73 -1.11 8.84
C THR A 91 10.73 -1.83 7.94
N ALA A 92 11.36 -2.90 8.42
CA ALA A 92 12.17 -3.79 7.58
C ALA A 92 11.32 -4.67 6.62
N TYR A 93 10.02 -4.80 6.88
CA TYR A 93 9.12 -5.72 6.17
C TYR A 93 8.15 -4.99 5.24
N SER A 94 7.61 -3.85 5.64
CA SER A 94 6.78 -3.06 4.76
C SER A 94 6.80 -1.58 5.08
N GLN A 95 6.37 -0.81 4.09
CA GLN A 95 5.92 0.55 4.27
C GLN A 95 4.47 0.70 3.83
N GLY A 96 3.77 1.62 4.47
CA GLY A 96 2.44 2.07 4.07
C GLY A 96 2.52 3.49 3.57
N ILE A 97 1.99 3.74 2.38
CA ILE A 97 1.93 5.08 1.80
C ILE A 97 0.49 5.43 1.45
N VAL A 98 0.25 6.73 1.31
CA VAL A 98 -1.03 7.26 0.85
C VAL A 98 -0.91 7.59 -0.62
N VAL A 99 -1.89 7.15 -1.40
CA VAL A 99 -2.03 7.49 -2.82
C VAL A 99 -3.43 8.04 -3.05
N ARG A 100 -3.61 8.80 -4.13
CA ARG A 100 -4.91 9.39 -4.48
C ARG A 100 -5.48 8.74 -5.74
N ALA A 101 -6.80 8.60 -5.82
CA ALA A 101 -7.44 8.19 -7.06
C ALA A 101 -7.35 9.31 -8.13
N ILE A 102 -7.25 8.93 -9.41
CA ILE A 102 -7.19 9.90 -10.52
C ILE A 102 -8.53 10.64 -10.70
N ASN A 103 -9.65 9.94 -10.52
CA ASN A 103 -11.00 10.44 -10.85
C ASN A 103 -11.88 10.70 -9.62
N GLU A 104 -11.37 10.43 -8.42
CA GLU A 104 -12.08 10.59 -7.16
C GLU A 104 -11.21 11.46 -6.23
N ASP A 105 -11.84 12.23 -5.34
CA ASP A 105 -11.12 12.97 -4.28
C ASP A 105 -10.87 12.06 -3.06
N ASP A 106 -10.61 10.78 -3.33
CA ASP A 106 -10.43 9.73 -2.33
C ASP A 106 -8.97 9.31 -2.24
N TYR A 107 -8.57 9.00 -1.01
CA TYR A 107 -7.25 8.50 -0.68
C TYR A 107 -7.30 7.00 -0.37
N TYR A 108 -6.22 6.34 -0.73
CA TYR A 108 -6.05 4.90 -0.58
C TYR A 108 -4.74 4.61 0.14
N ILE A 109 -4.76 3.58 0.97
CA ILE A 109 -3.56 3.09 1.64
C ILE A 109 -2.96 1.96 0.79
N VAL A 110 -1.75 2.18 0.29
CA VAL A 110 -0.95 1.16 -0.39
C VAL A 110 0.14 0.66 0.55
N MET A 111 0.17 -0.65 0.78
CA MET A 111 1.29 -1.31 1.43
C MET A 111 2.25 -1.86 0.39
N GLU A 112 3.52 -1.53 0.51
CA GLU A 112 4.60 -2.14 -0.25
C GLU A 112 5.38 -3.12 0.65
N CYS A 113 5.47 -4.37 0.21
CA CYS A 113 6.28 -5.39 0.86
C CYS A 113 7.75 -5.24 0.49
N SER A 114 8.65 -5.25 1.48
CA SER A 114 10.09 -5.34 1.21
C SER A 114 10.48 -6.72 0.71
N ARG A 115 11.75 -6.86 0.31
CA ARG A 115 12.37 -8.15 -0.07
C ARG A 115 12.34 -9.23 1.02
N GLU A 116 12.13 -8.85 2.27
CA GLU A 116 12.10 -9.79 3.41
C GLU A 116 10.79 -10.60 3.44
N ASN A 117 9.75 -10.17 2.72
CA ASN A 117 8.52 -10.94 2.55
C ASN A 117 8.70 -12.02 1.49
N LYS A 118 9.16 -13.19 1.91
CA LYS A 118 9.24 -14.38 1.04
C LYS A 118 7.87 -14.67 0.41
N GLY A 119 7.83 -14.85 -0.91
CA GLY A 119 6.59 -15.03 -1.68
C GLY A 119 5.89 -13.73 -2.10
N TYR A 120 6.20 -12.59 -1.47
CA TYR A 120 5.52 -11.30 -1.69
C TYR A 120 6.50 -10.13 -1.92
N LYS A 121 7.70 -10.43 -2.41
CA LYS A 121 8.75 -9.41 -2.57
C LYS A 121 8.30 -8.30 -3.52
N TYR A 122 8.31 -7.07 -3.00
CA TYR A 122 7.94 -5.85 -3.73
C TYR A 122 6.49 -5.84 -4.22
N THR A 123 5.64 -6.71 -3.66
CA THR A 123 4.20 -6.69 -3.93
C THR A 123 3.61 -5.43 -3.29
N LYS A 124 2.83 -4.70 -4.08
CA LYS A 124 2.10 -3.51 -3.67
C LYS A 124 0.62 -3.86 -3.56
N ILE A 125 0.03 -3.57 -2.41
CA ILE A 125 -1.31 -4.04 -2.03
C ILE A 125 -2.15 -2.84 -1.59
N ILE A 126 -3.30 -2.62 -2.21
CA ILE A 126 -4.29 -1.66 -1.74
C ILE A 126 -5.02 -2.27 -0.55
N LEU A 127 -4.87 -1.66 0.62
CA LEU A 127 -5.44 -2.14 1.88
C LEU A 127 -6.86 -1.63 2.13
N THR A 128 -7.26 -0.59 1.41
CA THR A 128 -8.56 0.09 1.54
C THR A 128 -9.26 0.09 0.17
N LEU A 129 -9.64 -1.09 -0.34
CA LEU A 129 -10.25 -1.21 -1.68
C LEU A 129 -11.54 -0.39 -1.86
N GLY A 130 -12.25 -0.10 -0.77
CA GLY A 130 -13.43 0.77 -0.77
C GLY A 130 -13.13 2.24 -0.48
N GLY A 131 -11.86 2.67 -0.53
CA GLY A 131 -11.43 4.02 -0.15
C GLY A 131 -11.19 4.18 1.36
N CYS A 132 -10.57 5.29 1.73
CA CYS A 132 -10.66 5.81 3.09
C CYS A 132 -12.00 6.54 3.25
N MET A 133 -12.55 6.51 4.47
CA MET A 133 -13.88 7.07 4.77
C MET A 133 -13.94 8.60 4.76
#